data_AF-A0A0D2MM43-F1
#
_entry.id   AF-A0A0D2MM43-F1
#
_cell.length_a   1.000
_cell.length_b   1.000
_cell.length_c   1.000
_cell.angle_alpha   90.00
_cell.angle_beta   90.00
_cell.angle_gamma   90.00
#
_symmetry.space_group_name_H-M   'P 1'
#
loop_
_entity.id
_entity.type
_entity.pdbx_description
1 polymer ?
#
loop_
_entity_poly.entity_id
_entity_poly.type
_entity_poly.pdbx_seq_one_letter_code
_entity_poly.pdbx_strand_id
1 'polypeptide(L)'
;MIGPSAPVATGAPVLPVAGVSSGGVLLPGARQVQQPKQAPMTGREIEEAAMQRCIELQLRHPNGVPMPRRAWGGSLLEEAYERCGEVTSEYAKTFYLGTQLMTPKQARAIWAIYVWCRRTDELVDGPNASRITPKMGDAALRLPAPKFASRALDRWEERLEALFEGRPYDMLDAALTDTIAQFPVDIQPFRDMIDGMRMDLVKSRYHSYDELYEYCYKVAGTVALMSVPVMGVDPKYK
;
A
#
# COMPACT_ATOMS: atom_id res chain seq x y z
N MET A 1 -13.88 45.33 28.07
CA MET A 1 -14.03 44.20 29.00
C MET A 1 -13.55 42.97 28.29
N ILE A 2 -12.37 42.50 28.68
CA ILE A 2 -11.70 41.30 28.17
C ILE A 2 -12.17 40.14 29.04
N GLY A 3 -12.70 39.08 28.43
CA GLY A 3 -12.96 37.80 29.08
C GLY A 3 -12.40 36.70 28.17
N PRO A 4 -11.56 35.77 28.66
CA PRO A 4 -10.87 34.80 27.82
C PRO A 4 -11.75 33.57 27.59
N SER A 5 -11.97 33.20 26.33
CA SER A 5 -12.48 31.87 25.98
C SER A 5 -11.32 30.90 25.83
N ALA A 6 -11.37 29.83 26.61
CA ALA A 6 -10.38 28.77 26.72
C ALA A 6 -10.15 28.03 25.39
N PRO A 7 -8.93 27.50 25.15
CA PRO A 7 -8.67 26.61 24.02
C PRO A 7 -9.24 25.21 24.30
N VAL A 8 -10.00 24.68 23.35
CA VAL A 8 -10.39 23.26 23.30
C VAL A 8 -9.16 22.46 22.85
N ALA A 9 -8.63 21.64 23.75
CA ALA A 9 -7.54 20.72 23.47
C ALA A 9 -8.03 19.57 22.58
N THR A 10 -7.74 19.63 21.28
CA THR A 10 -7.83 18.47 20.39
C THR A 10 -6.53 17.67 20.50
N GLY A 11 -6.47 16.77 21.47
CA GLY A 11 -5.41 15.77 21.57
C GLY A 11 -5.67 14.66 20.55
N ALA A 12 -5.06 14.75 19.37
CA ALA A 12 -4.92 13.60 18.49
C ALA A 12 -3.96 12.58 19.16
N PRO A 13 -4.23 11.26 19.10
CA PRO A 13 -3.32 10.27 19.66
C PRO A 13 -2.04 10.23 18.81
N VAL A 14 -0.94 10.68 19.41
CA VAL A 14 0.42 10.51 18.87
C VAL A 14 0.80 9.05 19.05
N LEU A 15 0.90 8.30 17.94
CA LEU A 15 1.46 6.95 17.94
C LEU A 15 2.97 7.02 18.27
N PRO A 16 3.51 6.11 19.09
CA PRO A 16 4.91 6.19 19.50
C PRO A 16 5.84 5.82 18.35
N VAL A 17 6.80 6.71 18.08
CA VAL A 17 7.96 6.46 17.22
C VAL A 17 8.86 5.44 17.93
N ALA A 18 9.23 4.36 17.25
CA ALA A 18 10.11 3.33 17.79
C ALA A 18 11.49 3.92 18.13
N GLY A 19 11.70 4.24 19.40
CA GLY A 19 12.96 4.73 19.95
C GLY A 19 13.95 3.60 20.19
N VAL A 20 15.17 3.79 19.71
CA VAL A 20 16.34 2.93 19.88
C VAL A 20 16.61 2.68 21.37
N SER A 21 16.66 1.39 21.75
CA SER A 21 16.95 0.93 23.11
C SER A 21 18.37 1.32 23.53
N SER A 22 18.50 2.25 24.46
CA SER A 22 19.72 2.50 25.22
C SER A 22 19.48 2.06 26.67
N GLY A 23 20.35 1.18 27.16
CA GLY A 23 20.19 0.44 28.41
C GLY A 23 20.02 1.36 29.63
N GLY A 24 18.95 1.10 30.39
CA GLY A 24 18.67 1.71 31.69
C GLY A 24 18.46 0.62 32.74
N VAL A 25 19.14 0.79 33.87
CA VAL A 25 19.19 -0.10 35.03
C VAL A 25 17.78 -0.35 35.61
N LEU A 26 17.44 -1.63 35.83
CA LEU A 26 16.13 -2.08 36.33
C LEU A 26 16.00 -1.82 37.85
N LEU A 27 15.06 -0.96 38.26
CA LEU A 27 14.63 -0.86 39.66
C LEU A 27 13.62 -1.99 39.99
N PRO A 28 13.77 -2.73 41.10
CA PRO A 28 12.85 -3.80 41.46
C PRO A 28 11.58 -3.21 42.09
N GLY A 29 10.44 -3.30 41.40
CA GLY A 29 9.13 -2.96 41.99
C GLY A 29 8.08 -2.38 41.04
N ALA A 30 8.38 -2.10 39.78
CA ALA A 30 7.39 -1.59 38.84
C ALA A 30 6.47 -2.73 38.36
N ARG A 31 5.22 -2.76 38.84
CA ARG A 31 4.13 -3.53 38.19
C ARG A 31 4.02 -3.04 36.76
N GLN A 32 4.32 -3.92 35.80
CA GLN A 32 4.01 -3.65 34.39
C GLN A 32 2.49 -3.54 34.26
N VAL A 33 2.00 -2.34 34.04
CA VAL A 33 0.62 -2.11 33.61
C VAL A 33 0.52 -2.65 32.20
N GLN A 34 0.01 -3.88 32.06
CA GLN A 34 -0.33 -4.43 30.76
C GLN A 34 -1.39 -3.52 30.13
N GLN A 35 -1.01 -2.80 29.07
CA GLN A 35 -1.97 -2.03 28.30
C GLN A 35 -3.05 -2.99 27.78
N PRO A 36 -4.34 -2.61 27.82
CA PRO A 36 -5.41 -3.45 27.32
C PRO A 36 -5.13 -3.79 25.86
N LYS A 37 -5.07 -5.09 25.55
CA LYS A 37 -4.92 -5.62 24.19
C LYS A 37 -6.16 -5.15 23.42
N GLN A 38 -5.99 -4.19 22.50
CA GLN A 38 -7.09 -3.72 21.66
C GLN A 38 -7.73 -4.93 20.95
N ALA A 39 -9.06 -4.95 20.87
CA ALA A 39 -9.76 -5.98 20.11
C ALA A 39 -9.29 -5.93 18.65
N PRO A 40 -9.15 -7.08 17.96
CA PRO A 40 -8.81 -7.09 16.55
C PRO A 40 -9.89 -6.33 15.76
N MET A 41 -9.45 -5.37 14.94
CA MET A 41 -10.33 -4.60 14.07
C MET A 41 -10.96 -5.51 13.02
N THR A 42 -12.20 -5.23 12.64
CA THR A 42 -12.88 -5.85 11.50
C THR A 42 -12.27 -5.38 10.18
N GLY A 43 -12.44 -6.15 9.10
CA GLY A 43 -11.94 -5.76 7.76
C GLY A 43 -12.44 -4.39 7.30
N ARG A 44 -13.67 -4.03 7.67
CA ARG A 44 -14.25 -2.71 7.38
C ARG A 44 -13.57 -1.59 8.17
N GLU A 45 -13.31 -1.78 9.45
CA GLU A 45 -12.60 -0.80 10.26
C GLU A 45 -11.15 -0.59 9.76
N ILE A 46 -10.51 -1.64 9.24
CA ILE A 46 -9.18 -1.54 8.61
C ILE A 46 -9.25 -0.66 7.36
N GLU A 47 -10.22 -0.90 6.47
CA GLU A 47 -10.42 -0.08 5.27
C GLU A 47 -10.72 1.39 5.62
N GLU A 48 -11.61 1.63 6.59
CA GLU A 48 -11.97 2.98 7.03
C GLU A 48 -10.75 3.72 7.61
N ALA A 49 -9.89 3.04 8.38
CA ALA A 49 -8.66 3.62 8.90
C ALA A 49 -7.66 3.97 7.78
N ALA A 50 -7.51 3.11 6.77
CA ALA A 50 -6.65 3.38 5.61
C ALA A 50 -7.18 4.54 4.77
N MET A 51 -8.50 4.59 4.54
CA MET A 51 -9.16 5.69 3.84
C MET A 51 -8.94 7.02 4.58
N GLN A 52 -9.09 7.04 5.91
CA GLN A 52 -8.88 8.23 6.71
C GLN A 52 -7.44 8.75 6.59
N ARG A 53 -6.44 7.85 6.56
CA ARG A 53 -5.04 8.23 6.32
C ARG A 53 -4.82 8.85 4.95
N CYS A 54 -5.42 8.29 3.90
CA CYS A 54 -5.37 8.87 2.55
C CYS A 54 -5.96 10.30 2.53
N ILE A 55 -7.11 10.50 3.18
CA ILE A 55 -7.75 11.82 3.28
C ILE A 55 -6.85 12.81 4.02
N GLU A 56 -6.31 12.42 5.18
CA GLU A 56 -5.42 13.28 5.97
C GLU A 56 -4.15 13.65 5.20
N LEU A 57 -3.58 12.72 4.46
CA LEU A 57 -2.40 12.97 3.64
C LEU A 57 -2.72 13.94 2.48
N GLN A 58 -3.85 13.75 1.81
CA GLN A 58 -4.33 14.65 0.76
C GLN A 58 -4.58 16.06 1.28
N LEU A 59 -5.17 16.21 2.46
CA LEU A 59 -5.41 17.51 3.10
C LEU A 59 -4.11 18.20 3.53
N ARG A 60 -3.12 17.43 3.99
CA ARG A 60 -1.81 17.95 4.40
C ARG A 60 -0.95 18.36 3.21
N HIS A 61 -1.07 17.65 2.09
CA HIS A 61 -0.23 17.80 0.90
C HIS A 61 -1.06 17.95 -0.39
N PRO A 62 -1.84 19.03 -0.55
CA PRO A 62 -2.76 19.19 -1.69
C PRO A 62 -2.03 19.27 -3.05
N ASN A 63 -0.74 19.59 -3.05
CA ASN A 63 0.10 19.71 -4.25
C ASN A 63 1.10 18.54 -4.41
N GLY A 64 0.90 17.43 -3.69
CA GLY A 64 1.81 16.29 -3.67
C GLY A 64 2.81 16.31 -2.51
N VAL A 65 3.45 15.17 -2.28
CA VAL A 65 4.39 14.96 -1.16
C VAL A 65 5.80 15.36 -1.58
N PRO A 66 6.52 16.18 -0.79
CA PRO A 66 7.92 16.49 -1.08
C PRO A 66 8.77 15.23 -1.03
N MET A 67 9.37 14.86 -2.16
CA MET A 67 10.23 13.68 -2.28
C MET A 67 11.67 14.08 -2.62
N PRO A 68 12.69 13.31 -2.20
CA PRO A 68 14.07 13.55 -2.57
C PRO A 68 14.27 13.59 -4.10
N ARG A 69 15.35 14.23 -4.53
CA ARG A 69 15.60 14.56 -5.94
C ARG A 69 15.51 13.33 -6.86
N ARG A 70 14.70 13.43 -7.91
CA ARG A 70 14.48 12.38 -8.92
C ARG A 70 15.80 11.96 -9.55
N ALA A 71 16.17 10.69 -9.40
CA ALA A 71 17.37 10.13 -10.03
C ALA A 71 17.22 9.90 -11.55
N TRP A 72 16.00 10.03 -12.09
CA TRP A 72 15.65 9.62 -13.46
C TRP A 72 15.20 10.83 -14.29
N GLY A 73 15.74 10.95 -15.49
CA GLY A 73 15.50 12.07 -16.42
C GLY A 73 14.16 11.96 -17.17
N GLY A 74 13.77 13.05 -17.84
CA GLY A 74 12.45 13.18 -18.48
C GLY A 74 12.15 12.17 -19.59
N SER A 75 13.11 11.83 -20.46
CA SER A 75 12.87 10.87 -21.56
C SER A 75 12.61 9.45 -21.04
N LEU A 76 13.36 9.02 -20.04
CA LEU A 76 13.18 7.69 -19.43
C LEU A 76 11.86 7.59 -18.66
N LEU A 77 11.46 8.66 -17.96
CA LEU A 77 10.15 8.70 -17.31
C LEU A 77 9.00 8.61 -18.31
N GLU A 78 9.13 9.23 -19.48
CA GLU A 78 8.14 9.13 -20.54
C GLU A 78 8.01 7.68 -21.03
N GLU A 79 9.14 7.04 -21.38
CA GLU A 79 9.20 5.63 -21.78
C GLU A 79 8.64 4.70 -20.68
N ALA A 80 8.89 5.01 -19.41
CA ALA A 80 8.35 4.27 -18.28
C ALA A 80 6.82 4.34 -18.21
N TYR A 81 6.23 5.53 -18.35
CA TYR A 81 4.79 5.69 -18.38
C TYR A 81 4.13 5.07 -19.62
N GLU A 82 4.76 5.19 -20.79
CA GLU A 82 4.31 4.52 -22.02
C GLU A 82 4.27 3.01 -21.81
N ARG A 83 5.34 2.43 -21.25
CA ARG A 83 5.38 1.00 -20.93
C ARG A 83 4.29 0.61 -19.93
N CYS A 84 4.03 1.45 -18.93
CA CYS A 84 2.91 1.23 -18.01
C CYS A 84 1.55 1.22 -18.74
N GLY A 85 1.37 2.14 -19.69
CA GLY A 85 0.17 2.21 -20.53
C GLY A 85 -0.01 0.97 -21.40
N GLU A 86 1.04 0.48 -22.05
CA GLU A 86 1.03 -0.75 -22.84
C GLU A 86 0.58 -1.95 -22.01
N VAL A 87 1.23 -2.18 -20.86
CA VAL A 87 0.89 -3.28 -19.94
C VAL A 87 -0.56 -3.15 -19.46
N THR A 88 -0.99 -1.95 -19.09
CA THR A 88 -2.38 -1.72 -18.65
C THR A 88 -3.37 -2.02 -19.77
N SER A 89 -3.07 -1.64 -21.02
CA SER A 89 -3.93 -1.90 -22.18
C SER A 89 -4.04 -3.38 -22.53
N GLU A 90 -2.97 -4.16 -22.31
CA GLU A 90 -2.90 -5.58 -22.61
C GLU A 90 -3.68 -6.41 -21.57
N TYR A 91 -3.45 -6.14 -20.28
CA TYR A 91 -3.96 -6.97 -19.19
C TYR A 91 -5.28 -6.45 -18.58
N ALA A 92 -5.65 -5.18 -18.80
CA ALA A 92 -6.74 -4.50 -18.09
C ALA A 92 -7.68 -3.72 -19.03
N LYS A 93 -8.12 -4.31 -20.14
CA LYS A 93 -8.83 -3.62 -21.24
C LYS A 93 -9.94 -2.64 -20.80
N THR A 94 -10.85 -3.06 -19.92
CA THR A 94 -11.95 -2.20 -19.44
C THR A 94 -11.43 -1.07 -18.56
N PHE A 95 -10.45 -1.35 -17.70
CA PHE A 95 -9.81 -0.36 -16.84
C PHE A 95 -9.03 0.68 -17.67
N TYR A 96 -8.25 0.21 -18.65
CA TYR A 96 -7.54 1.06 -19.60
C TYR A 96 -8.50 1.95 -20.40
N LEU A 97 -9.63 1.41 -20.86
CA LEU A 97 -10.66 2.21 -21.52
C LEU A 97 -11.19 3.32 -20.59
N GLY A 98 -11.40 3.03 -19.31
CA GLY A 98 -11.78 4.02 -18.31
C GLY A 98 -10.77 5.18 -18.19
N THR A 99 -9.47 4.89 -18.27
CA THR A 99 -8.44 5.94 -18.22
C THR A 99 -8.45 6.89 -19.42
N GLN A 100 -9.11 6.54 -20.53
CA GLN A 100 -9.28 7.45 -21.68
C GLN A 100 -10.20 8.63 -21.37
N LEU A 101 -10.95 8.59 -20.26
CA LEU A 101 -11.79 9.69 -19.78
C LEU A 101 -11.05 10.62 -18.79
N MET A 102 -9.80 10.29 -18.43
CA MET A 102 -9.00 11.06 -17.49
C MET A 102 -8.09 12.06 -18.20
N THR A 103 -7.56 13.03 -17.45
CA THR A 103 -6.45 13.86 -17.98
C THR A 103 -5.22 13.00 -18.24
N PRO A 104 -4.33 13.37 -19.19
CA PRO A 104 -3.12 12.59 -19.47
C PRO A 104 -2.25 12.34 -18.23
N LYS A 105 -2.17 13.33 -17.33
CA LYS A 105 -1.44 13.22 -16.06
C LYS A 105 -2.04 12.15 -15.14
N GLN A 106 -3.37 12.12 -15.01
CA GLN A 106 -4.07 11.14 -14.18
C GLN A 106 -3.99 9.74 -14.78
N ALA A 107 -4.22 9.59 -16.09
CA ALA A 107 -4.14 8.29 -16.77
C ALA A 107 -2.77 7.63 -16.56
N ARG A 108 -1.67 8.38 -16.75
CA ARG A 108 -0.30 7.91 -16.51
C ARG A 108 -0.06 7.42 -15.09
N ALA A 109 -0.52 8.18 -14.10
CA ALA A 109 -0.43 7.80 -12.69
C ALA A 109 -1.22 6.52 -12.39
N ILE A 110 -2.43 6.39 -12.94
CA ILE A 110 -3.26 5.19 -12.79
C ILE A 110 -2.60 3.97 -13.45
N TRP A 111 -1.97 4.12 -14.63
CA TRP A 111 -1.23 3.02 -15.26
C TRP A 111 -0.04 2.57 -14.40
N ALA A 112 0.71 3.50 -13.81
CA ALA A 112 1.83 3.17 -12.93
C ALA A 112 1.37 2.40 -11.67
N ILE A 113 0.25 2.82 -11.05
CA ILE A 113 -0.37 2.12 -9.93
C ILE A 113 -0.81 0.72 -10.36
N TYR A 114 -1.56 0.61 -11.47
CA TYR A 114 -2.03 -0.68 -11.97
C TYR A 114 -0.88 -1.66 -12.24
N VAL A 115 0.18 -1.20 -12.88
CA VAL A 115 1.33 -2.06 -13.19
C VAL A 115 2.04 -2.53 -11.92
N TRP A 116 2.14 -1.70 -10.88
CA TRP A 116 2.67 -2.14 -9.60
C TRP A 116 1.77 -3.21 -8.96
N CYS A 117 0.45 -3.01 -8.97
CA CYS A 117 -0.51 -4.01 -8.48
C CYS A 117 -0.38 -5.33 -9.23
N ARG A 118 -0.34 -5.28 -10.56
CA ARG A 118 -0.18 -6.46 -11.42
C ARG A 118 1.11 -7.22 -11.14
N ARG A 119 2.23 -6.52 -10.99
CA ARG A 119 3.53 -7.13 -10.64
C ARG A 119 3.51 -7.77 -9.26
N THR A 120 2.73 -7.21 -8.34
CA THR A 120 2.54 -7.74 -6.99
C THR A 120 1.75 -9.06 -7.04
N ASP A 121 0.64 -9.11 -7.78
CA ASP A 121 -0.15 -10.34 -7.99
C ASP A 121 0.69 -11.45 -8.66
N GLU A 122 1.52 -11.10 -9.64
CA GLU A 122 2.36 -12.07 -10.35
C GLU A 122 3.39 -12.77 -9.45
N LEU A 123 3.71 -12.23 -8.27
CA LEU A 123 4.57 -12.90 -7.28
C LEU A 123 3.91 -14.15 -6.71
N VAL A 124 2.58 -14.18 -6.65
CA VAL A 124 1.79 -15.30 -6.10
C VAL A 124 1.02 -16.08 -7.16
N ASP A 125 0.69 -15.47 -8.31
CA ASP A 125 -0.10 -16.07 -9.40
C ASP A 125 0.68 -16.41 -10.69
N GLY A 126 1.93 -15.93 -10.81
CA GLY A 126 2.72 -16.07 -12.04
C GLY A 126 3.06 -17.52 -12.43
N PRO A 127 3.70 -17.78 -13.59
CA PRO A 127 4.06 -19.14 -14.02
C PRO A 127 4.98 -19.90 -13.04
N ASN A 128 5.65 -19.17 -12.14
CA ASN A 128 6.42 -19.75 -11.04
C ASN A 128 5.55 -20.08 -9.82
N ALA A 129 4.35 -19.50 -9.68
CA ALA A 129 3.36 -19.81 -8.64
C ALA A 129 3.02 -21.30 -8.57
N SER A 130 2.85 -21.96 -9.71
CA SER A 130 2.60 -23.42 -9.76
C SER A 130 3.79 -24.28 -9.28
N ARG A 131 4.97 -23.68 -9.10
CA ARG A 131 6.14 -24.30 -8.42
C ARG A 131 6.26 -23.84 -6.95
N ILE A 132 5.39 -22.94 -6.50
CA ILE A 132 5.47 -22.11 -5.28
C ILE A 132 4.18 -22.18 -4.42
N THR A 133 3.08 -22.72 -4.92
CA THR A 133 1.86 -23.08 -4.16
C THR A 133 1.47 -24.50 -4.54
N PRO A 134 1.46 -25.48 -3.61
CA PRO A 134 0.88 -26.78 -3.90
C PRO A 134 -0.62 -26.57 -4.04
N LYS A 135 -1.18 -26.75 -5.24
CA LYS A 135 -2.60 -27.13 -5.32
C LYS A 135 -2.73 -28.44 -4.55
N MET A 136 -3.71 -28.53 -3.64
CA MET A 136 -3.97 -29.79 -2.92
C MET A 136 -4.13 -30.92 -3.94
N GLY A 137 -3.12 -31.79 -4.03
CA GLY A 137 -3.06 -32.86 -5.04
C GLY A 137 -1.66 -33.45 -5.21
N ASP A 138 -0.62 -32.62 -5.41
CA ASP A 138 0.71 -33.12 -5.81
C ASP A 138 1.79 -32.86 -4.75
N ALA A 139 1.86 -33.77 -3.79
CA ALA A 139 2.88 -33.80 -2.75
C ALA A 139 4.14 -34.57 -3.23
N ALA A 140 4.99 -33.96 -4.07
CA ALA A 140 6.34 -34.49 -4.25
C ALA A 140 7.34 -33.44 -4.77
N LEU A 141 8.31 -33.12 -3.90
CA LEU A 141 9.66 -32.68 -4.24
C LEU A 141 9.88 -31.24 -4.73
N ARG A 142 9.88 -30.27 -3.80
CA ARG A 142 10.75 -29.07 -3.86
C ARG A 142 10.73 -28.38 -2.49
N LEU A 143 11.71 -27.52 -2.17
CA LEU A 143 11.62 -26.59 -1.01
C LEU A 143 10.18 -26.09 -0.86
N PRO A 144 9.60 -25.97 0.36
CA PRO A 144 8.18 -25.70 0.50
C PRO A 144 7.89 -24.32 -0.07
N ALA A 145 7.47 -24.36 -1.33
CA ALA A 145 6.75 -23.42 -2.15
C ALA A 145 6.32 -22.11 -1.40
N PRO A 146 5.54 -22.17 -0.29
CA PRO A 146 5.15 -20.98 0.47
C PRO A 146 6.31 -20.13 1.02
N LYS A 147 7.44 -20.75 1.40
CA LYS A 147 8.62 -20.05 1.94
C LYS A 147 9.33 -19.20 0.89
N PHE A 148 9.29 -19.57 -0.39
CA PHE A 148 9.92 -18.78 -1.45
C PHE A 148 9.07 -17.56 -1.80
N ALA A 149 7.76 -17.72 -1.95
CA ALA A 149 6.84 -16.60 -2.16
C ALA A 149 6.89 -15.61 -0.99
N SER A 150 6.88 -16.11 0.26
CA SER A 150 7.05 -15.26 1.44
C SER A 150 8.30 -14.39 1.34
N ARG A 151 9.47 -14.98 1.01
CA ARG A 151 10.71 -14.20 0.82
C ARG A 151 10.66 -13.25 -0.37
N ALA A 152 9.90 -13.56 -1.41
CA ALA A 152 9.71 -12.66 -2.53
C ALA A 152 8.87 -11.45 -2.13
N LEU A 153 7.81 -11.65 -1.35
CA LEU A 153 6.98 -10.60 -0.77
C LEU A 153 7.76 -9.75 0.24
N ASP A 154 8.63 -10.34 1.06
CA ASP A 154 9.51 -9.59 1.98
C ASP A 154 10.43 -8.63 1.21
N ARG A 155 11.09 -9.11 0.13
CA ARG A 155 11.89 -8.26 -0.75
C ARG A 155 11.05 -7.22 -1.51
N TRP A 156 9.81 -7.55 -1.83
CA TRP A 156 8.90 -6.63 -2.49
C TRP A 156 8.45 -5.50 -1.57
N GLU A 157 8.25 -5.79 -0.29
CA GLU A 157 8.00 -4.79 0.75
C GLU A 157 9.21 -3.89 0.98
N GLU A 158 10.43 -4.43 1.07
CA GLU A 158 11.66 -3.62 1.11
C GLU A 158 11.79 -2.70 -0.12
N ARG A 159 11.43 -3.22 -1.29
CA ARG A 159 11.41 -2.45 -2.54
C ARG A 159 10.36 -1.34 -2.50
N LEU A 160 9.16 -1.62 -1.98
CA LEU A 160 8.09 -0.63 -1.78
C LEU A 160 8.58 0.54 -0.92
N GLU A 161 9.22 0.27 0.23
CA GLU A 161 9.78 1.31 1.09
C GLU A 161 10.80 2.17 0.32
N ALA A 162 11.67 1.52 -0.48
CA ALA A 162 12.62 2.24 -1.31
C ALA A 162 11.95 3.17 -2.33
N LEU A 163 10.79 2.80 -2.90
CA LEU A 163 10.02 3.68 -3.81
C LEU A 163 9.55 4.94 -3.09
N PHE A 164 9.00 4.79 -1.89
CA PHE A 164 8.53 5.89 -1.04
C PHE A 164 9.67 6.72 -0.43
N GLU A 165 10.92 6.26 -0.55
CA GLU A 165 12.13 7.05 -0.26
C GLU A 165 12.76 7.68 -1.53
N GLY A 166 12.17 7.46 -2.71
CA GLY A 166 12.66 8.02 -3.97
C GLY A 166 13.77 7.20 -4.66
N ARG A 167 13.90 5.92 -4.30
CA ARG A 167 14.93 4.99 -4.79
C ARG A 167 14.33 3.85 -5.61
N PRO A 168 13.85 4.10 -6.85
CA PRO A 168 13.29 3.05 -7.70
C PRO A 168 14.36 2.08 -8.19
N TYR A 169 13.98 0.82 -8.40
CA TYR A 169 14.90 -0.23 -8.84
C TYR A 169 14.92 -0.41 -10.37
N ASP A 170 13.82 -0.15 -11.06
CA ASP A 170 13.71 -0.22 -12.53
C ASP A 170 12.83 0.90 -13.11
N MET A 171 12.57 0.85 -14.43
CA MET A 171 11.78 1.88 -15.12
C MET A 171 10.33 1.95 -14.63
N LEU A 172 9.70 0.81 -14.31
CA LEU A 172 8.30 0.79 -13.87
C LEU A 172 8.18 1.35 -12.46
N ASP A 173 9.15 1.05 -11.61
CA ASP A 173 9.29 1.69 -10.31
C ASP A 173 9.54 3.20 -10.42
N ALA A 174 10.27 3.65 -11.44
CA ALA A 174 10.51 5.07 -11.66
C ALA A 174 9.19 5.80 -11.97
N ALA A 175 8.30 5.20 -12.79
CA ALA A 175 6.96 5.74 -13.04
C ALA A 175 6.12 5.81 -11.76
N LEU A 176 6.12 4.77 -10.92
CA LEU A 176 5.38 4.81 -9.66
C LEU A 176 5.98 5.81 -8.67
N THR A 177 7.31 5.87 -8.54
CA THR A 177 8.00 6.82 -7.66
C THR A 177 7.70 8.26 -8.07
N ASP A 178 7.70 8.53 -9.37
CA ASP A 178 7.32 9.83 -9.92
C ASP A 178 5.83 10.14 -9.65
N THR A 179 4.95 9.13 -9.72
CA THR A 179 3.53 9.25 -9.35
C THR A 179 3.37 9.61 -7.86
N ILE A 180 4.07 8.93 -6.95
CA ILE A 180 4.05 9.19 -5.49
C ILE A 180 4.54 10.62 -5.18
N ALA A 181 5.50 11.14 -5.95
CA ALA A 181 5.96 12.52 -5.78
C ALA A 181 4.94 13.56 -6.29
N GLN A 182 4.08 13.20 -7.23
CA GLN A 182 3.11 14.11 -7.85
C GLN A 182 1.74 14.10 -7.16
N PHE A 183 1.39 13.01 -6.48
CA PHE A 183 0.10 12.82 -5.82
C PHE A 183 0.33 12.34 -4.38
N PRO A 184 -0.44 12.83 -3.40
CA PRO A 184 -0.24 12.47 -2.00
C PRO A 184 -0.84 11.10 -1.70
N VAL A 185 -0.19 10.07 -2.24
CA VAL A 185 -0.56 8.66 -2.09
C VAL A 185 0.01 8.13 -0.77
N ASP A 186 -0.83 7.52 0.06
CA ASP A 186 -0.38 6.88 1.30
C ASP A 186 0.19 5.48 1.00
N ILE A 187 1.21 5.08 1.75
CA ILE A 187 1.88 3.79 1.58
C ILE A 187 1.06 2.61 2.14
N GLN A 188 0.14 2.86 3.07
CA GLN A 188 -0.58 1.79 3.78
C GLN A 188 -1.38 0.87 2.85
N PRO A 189 -2.13 1.37 1.85
CA PRO A 189 -2.80 0.49 0.88
C PRO A 189 -1.83 -0.43 0.13
N PHE A 190 -0.59 -0.01 -0.13
CA PHE A 190 0.43 -0.85 -0.78
C PHE A 190 0.87 -1.97 0.15
N ARG A 191 1.16 -1.66 1.42
CA ARG A 191 1.49 -2.66 2.43
C ARG A 191 0.35 -3.66 2.63
N ASP A 192 -0.88 -3.15 2.71
CA ASP A 192 -2.07 -3.98 2.88
C ASP A 192 -2.30 -4.91 1.69
N MET A 193 -1.99 -4.48 0.47
CA MET A 193 -2.03 -5.35 -0.71
C MET A 193 -0.98 -6.46 -0.65
N ILE A 194 0.26 -6.17 -0.24
CA ILE A 194 1.28 -7.21 -0.04
C ILE A 194 0.82 -8.21 1.04
N ASP A 195 0.17 -7.74 2.10
CA ASP A 195 -0.44 -8.63 3.11
C ASP A 195 -1.56 -9.49 2.54
N GLY A 196 -2.37 -8.95 1.63
CA GLY A 196 -3.35 -9.72 0.86
C GLY A 196 -2.68 -10.88 0.12
N MET A 197 -1.58 -10.61 -0.58
CA MET A 197 -0.80 -11.66 -1.25
C MET A 197 -0.23 -12.70 -0.29
N ARG A 198 0.14 -12.30 0.94
CA ARG A 198 0.57 -13.25 1.98
C ARG A 198 -0.56 -14.17 2.41
N MET A 199 -1.81 -13.68 2.44
CA MET A 199 -2.98 -14.51 2.74
C MET A 199 -3.17 -15.60 1.69
N ASP A 200 -2.98 -15.29 0.40
CA ASP A 200 -3.13 -16.25 -0.71
C ASP A 200 -2.17 -17.45 -0.63
N LEU A 201 -1.03 -17.29 0.06
CA LEU A 201 -0.06 -18.38 0.24
C LEU A 201 -0.51 -19.44 1.24
N VAL A 202 -1.43 -19.12 2.15
CA VAL A 202 -1.75 -19.96 3.31
C VAL A 202 -3.24 -20.20 3.50
N LYS A 203 -4.11 -19.31 3.03
CA LYS A 203 -5.54 -19.33 3.34
C LYS A 203 -6.34 -19.75 2.11
N SER A 204 -7.01 -20.89 2.22
CA SER A 204 -7.89 -21.43 1.16
C SER A 204 -9.37 -21.27 1.46
N ARG A 205 -9.74 -20.87 2.68
CA ARG A 205 -11.14 -20.68 3.10
C ARG A 205 -11.26 -19.58 4.15
N TYR A 206 -12.32 -18.79 4.02
CA TYR A 206 -12.73 -17.74 4.97
C TYR A 206 -13.88 -18.25 5.83
N HIS A 207 -13.78 -18.10 7.15
CA HIS A 207 -14.74 -18.66 8.11
C HIS A 207 -15.92 -17.73 8.39
N SER A 208 -15.71 -16.41 8.26
CA SER A 208 -16.73 -15.39 8.45
C SER A 208 -16.75 -14.41 7.28
N TYR A 209 -17.83 -13.64 7.19
CA TYR A 209 -17.92 -12.55 6.24
C TYR A 209 -16.84 -11.49 6.50
N ASP A 210 -16.54 -11.18 7.76
CA ASP A 210 -15.52 -10.17 8.11
C ASP A 210 -14.13 -10.57 7.63
N GLU A 211 -13.77 -11.85 7.73
CA GLU A 211 -12.50 -12.34 7.18
C GLU A 211 -12.46 -12.27 5.64
N LEU A 212 -13.58 -12.56 4.98
CA LEU A 212 -13.69 -12.42 3.52
C LEU A 212 -13.63 -10.94 3.10
N TYR A 213 -14.26 -10.06 3.87
CA TYR A 213 -14.24 -8.62 3.65
C TYR A 213 -12.82 -8.09 3.74
N GLU A 214 -12.08 -8.45 4.80
CA GLU A 214 -10.68 -8.04 4.97
C GLU A 214 -9.83 -8.49 3.77
N TYR A 215 -10.02 -9.72 3.29
CA TYR A 215 -9.36 -10.19 2.09
C TYR A 215 -9.71 -9.34 0.86
N CYS A 216 -11.00 -9.13 0.59
CA CYS A 216 -11.46 -8.29 -0.52
C CYS A 216 -10.93 -6.86 -0.45
N TYR A 217 -10.86 -6.28 0.76
CA TYR A 217 -10.22 -5.00 0.99
C TYR A 217 -8.74 -5.06 0.57
N LYS A 218 -7.97 -6.01 1.10
CA LYS A 218 -6.53 -6.12 0.83
C LYS A 218 -6.20 -6.32 -0.65
N VAL A 219 -6.95 -7.15 -1.38
CA VAL A 219 -6.64 -7.47 -2.78
C VAL A 219 -7.35 -6.59 -3.82
N ALA A 220 -8.34 -5.79 -3.43
CA ALA A 220 -9.08 -4.94 -4.38
C ALA A 220 -9.39 -3.54 -3.84
N GLY A 221 -9.85 -3.41 -2.59
CA GLY A 221 -10.13 -2.11 -1.96
C GLY A 221 -8.90 -1.21 -1.87
N THR A 222 -7.73 -1.79 -1.62
CA THR A 222 -6.43 -1.11 -1.61
C THR A 222 -6.15 -0.39 -2.94
N VAL A 223 -6.43 -1.02 -4.09
CA VAL A 223 -6.23 -0.41 -5.42
C VAL A 223 -7.09 0.84 -5.59
N ALA A 224 -8.31 0.83 -5.05
CA ALA A 224 -9.15 2.02 -5.03
C ALA A 224 -8.51 3.13 -4.19
N LEU A 225 -8.05 2.83 -2.97
CA LEU A 225 -7.40 3.80 -2.09
C LEU A 225 -6.10 4.38 -2.65
N MET A 226 -5.31 3.59 -3.39
CA MET A 226 -4.13 4.08 -4.12
C MET A 226 -4.51 5.10 -5.22
N SER A 227 -5.68 4.89 -5.84
CA SER A 227 -6.14 5.68 -7.00
C SER A 227 -6.89 6.96 -6.60
N VAL A 228 -7.43 7.02 -5.38
CA VAL A 228 -8.22 8.15 -4.87
C VAL A 228 -7.48 9.50 -4.97
N PRO A 229 -6.22 9.64 -4.52
CA PRO A 229 -5.47 10.89 -4.62
C PRO A 229 -5.25 11.37 -6.07
N VAL A 230 -5.25 10.43 -7.03
CA VAL A 230 -5.10 10.74 -8.46
C VAL A 230 -6.42 11.26 -9.05
N MET A 231 -7.54 10.67 -8.68
CA MET A 231 -8.87 11.08 -9.15
C MET A 231 -9.36 12.37 -8.48
N GLY A 232 -8.91 12.61 -7.25
CA GLY A 232 -9.32 13.74 -6.40
C GLY A 232 -10.37 13.33 -5.38
N VAL A 233 -10.30 13.96 -4.20
CA VAL A 233 -11.26 13.79 -3.10
C VAL A 233 -12.15 15.02 -3.04
N ASP A 234 -13.48 14.83 -2.97
CA ASP A 234 -14.39 15.94 -2.71
C ASP A 234 -14.08 16.51 -1.31
N PRO A 235 -13.75 17.81 -1.17
CA PRO A 235 -13.49 18.44 0.13
C PRO A 235 -14.65 18.34 1.12
N LYS A 236 -15.86 17.99 0.66
CA LYS A 236 -17.06 17.80 1.49
C LYS A 236 -17.26 16.37 1.98
N TYR A 237 -16.41 15.42 1.57
CA TYR A 237 -16.44 14.06 2.08
C TYR A 237 -16.15 14.07 3.59
N LYS A 238 -17.05 13.51 4.39
CA LYS A 238 -17.01 13.48 5.86
C LYS A 238 -17.04 12.05 6.37
#